data_AF-A0A2E7BRP7-F1
#
_entry.id   AF-A0A2E7BRP7-F1
#
_cell.length_a   1.000
_cell.length_b   1.000
_cell.length_c   1.000
_cell.angle_alpha   90.00
_cell.angle_beta   90.00
_cell.angle_gamma   90.00
#
_symmetry.space_group_name_H-M   'P 1'
#
loop_
_entity.id
_entity.type
_entity.pdbx_description
1 polymer ?
#
loop_
_entity_poly.entity_id
_entity_poly.type
_entity_poly.pdbx_seq_one_letter_code
_entity_poly.pdbx_strand_id
1 'polypeptide(L)'
;SVTVEAWGAQGGANQGAGGLGGYVTGQLSVTPGEQLRIFIGGQGQSRVGCGQSGGYNGGGPTGSQCCGNAGALAGTGGGASDLRRGDAGLNDRILVAGGGGGSGDGDDGGAGGGLAGEGGNEYNGIGSGGGTQQAGGRAGGHYNAHTCSAGSPGVLGGGGMGDGNDGGGGGGGYYGGGGGANNAGGGGGSSWWDPQRVLFGGTLSGQRAGHGRLEISWGDD
;
A
#
# COMPACT_ATOMS: atom_id res chain seq x y z
N SER A 1 -8.66 28.60 -0.44
CA SER A 1 -8.45 27.16 -0.70
C SER A 1 -7.42 26.64 0.29
N VAL A 2 -7.18 25.34 0.34
CA VAL A 2 -6.07 24.75 1.11
C VAL A 2 -5.20 23.89 0.20
N THR A 3 -3.91 23.83 0.48
CA THR A 3 -3.01 22.85 -0.14
C THR A 3 -2.94 21.63 0.76
N VAL A 4 -3.11 20.45 0.17
CA VAL A 4 -3.05 19.17 0.88
C VAL A 4 -1.89 18.37 0.34
N GLU A 5 -1.08 17.83 1.23
CA GLU A 5 0.00 16.90 0.91
C GLU A 5 -0.16 15.65 1.76
N ALA A 6 -0.06 14.47 1.16
CA ALA A 6 -0.19 13.21 1.88
C ALA A 6 0.89 12.21 1.45
N TRP A 7 1.33 11.41 2.41
CA TRP A 7 2.28 10.33 2.24
C TRP A 7 1.71 9.03 2.77
N GLY A 8 1.77 7.96 1.98
CA GLY A 8 1.43 6.61 2.41
C GLY A 8 2.48 6.07 3.37
N ALA A 9 2.16 5.01 4.10
CA ALA A 9 3.11 4.39 5.01
C ALA A 9 4.03 3.39 4.29
N GLN A 10 5.22 3.16 4.84
CA GLN A 10 6.10 2.09 4.35
C GLN A 10 5.56 0.70 4.71
N GLY A 11 5.91 -0.29 3.89
CA GLY A 11 5.77 -1.70 4.22
C GLY A 11 6.73 -2.15 5.32
N GLY A 12 6.42 -3.31 5.89
CA GLY A 12 7.29 -4.01 6.82
C GLY A 12 8.48 -4.64 6.10
N ALA A 13 9.60 -4.73 6.80
CA ALA A 13 10.83 -5.31 6.30
C ALA A 13 11.06 -6.72 6.88
N ASN A 14 11.91 -7.49 6.20
CA ASN A 14 12.49 -8.73 6.70
C ASN A 14 13.99 -8.70 6.39
N GLN A 15 14.46 -9.61 5.53
CA GLN A 15 15.81 -9.59 4.98
C GLN A 15 15.89 -8.58 3.81
N GLY A 16 14.80 -8.44 3.05
CA GLY A 16 14.56 -7.33 2.13
C GLY A 16 13.93 -6.12 2.83
N ALA A 17 13.97 -4.97 2.15
CA ALA A 17 13.32 -3.74 2.58
C ALA A 17 11.83 -3.75 2.27
N GLY A 18 11.02 -3.24 3.20
CA GLY A 18 9.64 -2.89 2.88
C GLY A 18 9.61 -1.70 1.91
N GLY A 19 8.69 -1.74 0.95
CA GLY A 19 8.50 -0.66 -0.01
C GLY A 19 8.15 0.65 0.70
N LEU A 20 8.71 1.76 0.22
CA LEU A 20 8.39 3.09 0.74
C LEU A 20 6.97 3.51 0.33
N GLY A 21 6.30 4.29 1.17
CA GLY A 21 5.00 4.87 0.85
C GLY A 21 5.11 6.00 -0.17
N GLY A 22 4.07 6.18 -0.99
CA GLY A 22 3.96 7.20 -2.02
C GLY A 22 3.59 8.58 -1.49
N TYR A 23 3.53 9.54 -2.40
CA TYR A 23 3.12 10.93 -2.16
C TYR A 23 1.97 11.32 -3.09
N VAL A 24 1.09 12.20 -2.61
CA VAL A 24 0.11 12.92 -3.43
C VAL A 24 -0.06 14.35 -2.88
N THR A 25 -0.31 15.30 -3.77
CA THR A 25 -0.60 16.70 -3.43
C THR A 25 -1.71 17.27 -4.29
N GLY A 26 -2.30 18.38 -3.84
CA GLY A 26 -3.10 19.27 -4.67
C GLY A 26 -3.80 20.37 -3.89
N GLN A 27 -4.46 21.27 -4.61
CA GLN A 27 -5.25 22.36 -4.03
C GLN A 27 -6.72 21.98 -3.92
N LEU A 28 -7.26 22.03 -2.71
CA LEU A 28 -8.64 21.73 -2.38
C LEU A 28 -9.42 23.03 -2.12
N SER A 29 -10.49 23.22 -2.89
CA SER A 29 -11.50 24.22 -2.55
C SER A 29 -12.33 23.70 -1.38
N VAL A 30 -12.37 24.48 -0.30
CA VAL A 30 -13.12 24.20 0.93
C VAL A 30 -14.12 25.31 1.19
N THR A 31 -15.23 24.95 1.83
CA THR A 31 -16.22 25.91 2.34
C THR A 31 -16.05 26.12 3.84
N PRO A 32 -16.27 27.33 4.38
CA PRO A 32 -16.25 27.54 5.83
C PRO A 32 -17.23 26.61 6.55
N GLY A 33 -16.75 25.89 7.57
CA GLY A 33 -17.53 24.90 8.32
C GLY A 33 -17.60 23.50 7.69
N GLU A 34 -16.94 23.28 6.55
CA GLU A 34 -16.86 21.96 5.93
C GLU A 34 -16.10 20.94 6.79
N GLN A 35 -16.61 19.71 6.85
CA GLN A 35 -15.96 18.62 7.56
C GLN A 35 -15.19 17.71 6.58
N LEU A 36 -13.88 17.64 6.77
CA LEU A 36 -12.99 16.72 6.08
C LEU A 36 -12.48 15.66 7.08
N ARG A 37 -12.30 14.43 6.61
CA ARG A 37 -11.81 13.32 7.44
C ARG A 37 -10.46 12.85 6.94
N ILE A 38 -9.51 12.72 7.85
CA ILE A 38 -8.13 12.35 7.58
C ILE A 38 -7.89 10.94 8.10
N PHE A 39 -7.33 10.09 7.24
CA PHE A 39 -6.92 8.74 7.57
C PHE A 39 -5.42 8.61 7.28
N ILE A 40 -4.63 8.24 8.28
CA ILE A 40 -3.17 8.16 8.17
C ILE A 40 -2.73 6.71 8.14
N GLY A 41 -1.99 6.34 7.10
CA GLY A 41 -1.49 4.99 6.92
C GLY A 41 -0.61 4.52 8.08
N GLY A 42 -0.86 3.29 8.55
CA GLY A 42 0.04 2.61 9.48
C GLY A 42 1.20 1.95 8.75
N GLN A 43 2.41 2.01 9.31
CA GLN A 43 3.55 1.23 8.82
C GLN A 43 3.23 -0.27 8.91
N GLY A 44 3.66 -1.05 7.91
CA GLY A 44 3.61 -2.50 7.95
C GLY A 44 4.53 -3.08 9.03
N GLN A 45 4.08 -4.15 9.68
CA GLN A 45 4.87 -4.92 10.64
C GLN A 45 6.02 -5.66 9.95
N SER A 46 7.20 -5.60 10.56
CA SER A 46 8.44 -6.22 10.07
C SER A 46 8.72 -7.55 10.77
N ARG A 47 9.29 -8.51 10.04
CA ARG A 47 9.72 -9.82 10.57
C ARG A 47 8.62 -10.50 11.36
N VAL A 48 7.45 -10.61 10.74
CA VAL A 48 6.28 -11.21 11.37
C VAL A 48 5.91 -12.52 10.69
N GLY A 49 5.37 -13.44 11.49
CA GLY A 49 4.93 -14.74 11.01
C GLY A 49 3.63 -14.66 10.21
N CYS A 50 3.02 -15.82 10.04
CA CYS A 50 1.74 -15.96 9.35
C CYS A 50 0.58 -15.14 9.94
N GLY A 51 -0.32 -14.72 9.06
CA GLY A 51 -1.64 -14.17 9.38
C GLY A 51 -1.58 -12.86 10.14
N GLN A 52 -0.47 -12.13 10.04
CA GLN A 52 -0.28 -10.87 10.76
C GLN A 52 -0.85 -9.73 9.93
N SER A 53 -1.62 -8.86 10.59
CA SER A 53 -2.35 -7.77 9.96
C SER A 53 -1.40 -6.74 9.37
N GLY A 54 -1.74 -6.22 8.20
CA GLY A 54 -1.01 -5.09 7.63
C GLY A 54 -1.27 -3.77 8.34
N GLY A 55 -0.52 -2.76 7.89
CA GLY A 55 -0.63 -1.39 8.38
C GLY A 55 -2.05 -0.82 8.23
N TYR A 56 -2.46 -0.03 9.22
CA TYR A 56 -3.78 0.60 9.23
C TYR A 56 -4.09 1.36 7.94
N ASN A 57 -5.37 1.33 7.53
CA ASN A 57 -5.89 1.87 6.27
C ASN A 57 -5.39 1.12 5.03
N GLY A 58 -5.50 -0.21 5.08
CA GLY A 58 -5.49 -1.05 3.89
C GLY A 58 -4.18 -1.77 3.58
N GLY A 59 -3.21 -1.83 4.50
CA GLY A 59 -2.05 -2.70 4.32
C GLY A 59 -2.45 -4.18 4.30
N GLY A 60 -1.93 -4.93 3.33
CA GLY A 60 -2.16 -6.37 3.18
C GLY A 60 -1.43 -7.18 4.24
N PRO A 61 -2.04 -8.27 4.76
CA PRO A 61 -1.41 -9.13 5.74
C PRO A 61 -0.35 -10.07 5.14
N THR A 62 0.44 -10.72 5.98
CA THR A 62 1.19 -11.93 5.58
C THR A 62 0.21 -13.10 5.36
N GLY A 63 0.63 -14.13 4.62
CA GLY A 63 -0.21 -15.28 4.36
C GLY A 63 -0.62 -16.04 5.62
N SER A 64 -1.79 -16.68 5.58
CA SER A 64 -2.41 -17.34 6.74
C SER A 64 -2.40 -18.87 6.69
N GLN A 65 -1.79 -19.44 5.65
CA GLN A 65 -1.71 -20.88 5.39
C GLN A 65 -0.25 -21.32 5.30
N CYS A 66 0.03 -22.63 5.41
CA CYS A 66 1.41 -23.15 5.31
C CYS A 66 2.43 -22.60 6.31
N CYS A 67 1.98 -22.13 7.47
CA CYS A 67 2.81 -21.43 8.45
C CYS A 67 3.91 -22.28 9.09
N GLY A 68 3.88 -23.60 8.92
CA GLY A 68 4.98 -24.48 9.32
C GLY A 68 6.19 -24.45 8.37
N ASN A 69 6.02 -23.87 7.17
CA ASN A 69 7.09 -23.70 6.18
C ASN A 69 7.70 -22.30 6.21
N ALA A 70 6.98 -21.30 6.75
CA ALA A 70 7.45 -19.94 6.98
C ALA A 70 8.58 -19.94 8.02
N GLY A 71 9.82 -20.01 7.53
CA GLY A 71 11.01 -20.06 8.36
C GLY A 71 11.66 -18.68 8.53
N ALA A 72 11.48 -17.81 7.54
CA ALA A 72 12.21 -16.54 7.45
C ALA A 72 11.38 -15.32 7.83
N LEU A 73 10.06 -15.48 7.99
CA LEU A 73 9.10 -14.41 8.26
C LEU A 73 8.93 -13.47 7.06
N ALA A 74 7.94 -12.58 7.12
CA ALA A 74 7.70 -11.60 6.07
C ALA A 74 7.34 -10.23 6.65
N GLY A 75 7.35 -9.23 5.76
CA GLY A 75 6.80 -7.91 6.01
C GLY A 75 5.32 -7.86 5.60
N THR A 76 4.50 -7.19 6.39
CA THR A 76 3.13 -6.84 5.96
C THR A 76 3.14 -5.53 5.15
N GLY A 77 2.08 -5.26 4.39
CA GLY A 77 1.94 -4.03 3.62
C GLY A 77 1.71 -2.80 4.49
N GLY A 78 2.22 -1.65 4.04
CA GLY A 78 1.92 -0.34 4.59
C GLY A 78 0.55 0.17 4.15
N GLY A 79 -0.11 0.95 5.00
CA GLY A 79 -1.41 1.52 4.70
C GLY A 79 -1.36 2.83 3.91
N ALA A 80 -2.47 3.16 3.26
CA ALA A 80 -2.63 4.43 2.56
C ALA A 80 -2.90 5.59 3.53
N SER A 81 -2.51 6.80 3.16
CA SER A 81 -3.03 8.01 3.81
C SER A 81 -4.00 8.71 2.87
N ASP A 82 -5.18 9.09 3.34
CA ASP A 82 -6.19 9.70 2.48
C ASP A 82 -7.02 10.78 3.19
N LEU A 83 -7.57 11.65 2.35
CA LEU A 83 -8.54 12.68 2.73
C LEU A 83 -9.90 12.30 2.15
N ARG A 84 -10.95 12.37 2.98
CA ARG A 84 -12.32 12.03 2.61
C ARG A 84 -13.29 13.17 2.84
N ARG A 85 -14.24 13.31 1.91
CA ARG A 85 -15.39 14.24 1.97
C ARG A 85 -16.67 13.41 1.79
N GLY A 86 -17.47 13.28 2.86
CA GLY A 86 -18.65 12.41 2.88
C GLY A 86 -18.79 11.63 4.19
N ASP A 87 -19.23 10.38 4.13
CA ASP A 87 -19.48 9.49 5.29
C ASP A 87 -18.23 8.69 5.73
N ALA A 88 -17.07 9.05 5.18
CA ALA A 88 -15.77 8.44 5.46
C ALA A 88 -15.57 7.03 4.87
N GLY A 89 -16.41 6.59 3.93
CA GLY A 89 -16.22 5.34 3.19
C GLY A 89 -15.12 5.44 2.12
N LEU A 90 -14.72 4.30 1.54
CA LEU A 90 -13.67 4.30 0.49
C LEU A 90 -14.06 5.09 -0.77
N ASN A 91 -15.37 5.26 -1.02
CA ASN A 91 -15.90 6.05 -2.13
C ASN A 91 -15.88 7.57 -1.86
N ASP A 92 -15.64 7.98 -0.62
CA ASP A 92 -15.58 9.40 -0.22
C ASP A 92 -14.17 9.97 -0.33
N ARG A 93 -13.19 9.14 -0.75
CA ARG A 93 -11.80 9.57 -0.92
C ARG A 93 -11.73 10.61 -2.03
N ILE A 94 -10.98 11.68 -1.79
CA ILE A 94 -10.70 12.74 -2.76
C ILE A 94 -9.20 12.90 -3.03
N LEU A 95 -8.36 12.31 -2.19
CA LEU A 95 -6.90 12.32 -2.30
C LEU A 95 -6.35 11.12 -1.52
N VAL A 96 -5.47 10.32 -2.13
CA VAL A 96 -4.93 9.06 -1.60
C VAL A 96 -3.44 8.95 -1.91
N ALA A 97 -2.63 8.77 -0.88
CA ALA A 97 -1.22 8.41 -0.97
C ALA A 97 -1.07 6.91 -0.76
N GLY A 98 -0.60 6.17 -1.76
CA GLY A 98 -0.44 4.71 -1.68
C GLY A 98 0.63 4.28 -0.68
N GLY A 99 0.37 3.25 0.13
CA GLY A 99 1.34 2.59 0.99
C GLY A 99 2.22 1.60 0.22
N GLY A 100 3.42 1.35 0.72
CA GLY A 100 4.35 0.39 0.12
C GLY A 100 4.05 -1.06 0.49
N GLY A 101 4.48 -2.00 -0.35
CA GLY A 101 4.37 -3.44 -0.07
C GLY A 101 5.37 -3.91 0.98
N GLY A 102 5.04 -4.98 1.70
CA GLY A 102 5.95 -5.66 2.60
C GLY A 102 6.97 -6.51 1.84
N SER A 103 8.15 -6.69 2.41
CA SER A 103 9.18 -7.59 1.84
C SER A 103 8.84 -9.06 2.09
N GLY A 104 9.39 -9.95 1.26
CA GLY A 104 9.47 -11.38 1.58
C GLY A 104 10.83 -11.78 2.17
N ASP A 105 11.22 -13.05 2.04
CA ASP A 105 12.52 -13.59 2.47
C ASP A 105 13.65 -13.23 1.49
N GLY A 106 14.11 -11.98 1.59
CA GLY A 106 15.24 -11.45 0.82
C GLY A 106 14.83 -10.56 -0.35
N ASP A 107 13.54 -10.52 -0.68
CA ASP A 107 13.01 -9.70 -1.76
C ASP A 107 12.25 -8.47 -1.24
N ASP A 108 12.58 -7.31 -1.82
CA ASP A 108 12.01 -6.01 -1.44
C ASP A 108 10.53 -5.90 -1.84
N GLY A 109 9.77 -5.18 -1.02
CA GLY A 109 8.40 -4.78 -1.36
C GLY A 109 8.38 -3.61 -2.35
N GLY A 110 7.36 -3.55 -3.20
CA GLY A 110 7.19 -2.49 -4.18
C GLY A 110 6.83 -1.15 -3.54
N ALA A 111 7.38 -0.05 -4.06
CA ALA A 111 7.02 1.28 -3.59
C ALA A 111 5.54 1.60 -3.87
N GLY A 112 4.89 2.21 -2.87
CA GLY A 112 3.59 2.83 -3.04
C GLY A 112 3.70 4.17 -3.76
N GLY A 113 2.59 4.62 -4.32
CA GLY A 113 2.51 5.93 -4.99
C GLY A 113 2.48 5.85 -6.50
N GLY A 114 2.62 7.01 -7.15
CA GLY A 114 2.34 7.16 -8.58
C GLY A 114 0.88 6.84 -8.93
N LEU A 115 0.52 6.97 -10.21
CA LEU A 115 -0.76 6.46 -10.70
C LEU A 115 -0.78 4.93 -10.78
N ALA A 116 0.38 4.29 -10.70
CA ALA A 116 0.51 2.86 -10.47
C ALA A 116 1.62 2.65 -9.44
N GLY A 117 1.33 1.85 -8.42
CA GLY A 117 2.35 1.39 -7.50
C GLY A 117 3.32 0.43 -8.20
N GLU A 118 4.47 0.21 -7.59
CA GLU A 118 5.46 -0.73 -8.11
C GLU A 118 5.12 -2.17 -7.69
N GLY A 119 5.51 -3.15 -8.52
CA GLY A 119 5.48 -4.55 -8.12
C GLY A 119 6.53 -4.85 -7.05
N GLY A 120 6.29 -5.89 -6.25
CA GLY A 120 7.35 -6.40 -5.36
C GLY A 120 8.38 -7.20 -6.14
N ASN A 121 9.60 -7.28 -5.60
CA ASN A 121 10.67 -8.07 -6.22
C ASN A 121 10.28 -9.55 -6.30
N GLU A 122 10.76 -10.20 -7.36
CA GLU A 122 10.35 -11.53 -7.74
C GLU A 122 11.21 -12.61 -7.09
N TYR A 123 10.57 -13.67 -6.61
CA TYR A 123 11.26 -14.90 -6.26
C TYR A 123 11.05 -15.93 -7.37
N ASN A 124 12.14 -16.52 -7.88
CA ASN A 124 12.11 -17.52 -8.96
C ASN A 124 11.30 -17.08 -10.20
N GLY A 125 11.38 -15.79 -10.55
CA GLY A 125 10.67 -15.17 -11.69
C GLY A 125 9.17 -14.92 -11.46
N ILE A 126 8.71 -14.95 -10.20
CA ILE A 126 7.32 -14.70 -9.84
C ILE A 126 7.23 -13.52 -8.87
N GLY A 127 6.73 -12.40 -9.38
CA GLY A 127 6.42 -11.20 -8.58
C GLY A 127 4.94 -10.92 -8.44
N SER A 128 4.65 -9.95 -7.58
CA SER A 128 3.35 -9.32 -7.43
C SER A 128 3.30 -8.00 -8.21
N GLY A 129 2.11 -7.57 -8.60
CA GLY A 129 1.92 -6.26 -9.26
C GLY A 129 1.56 -5.16 -8.26
N GLY A 130 1.88 -3.91 -8.60
CA GLY A 130 1.35 -2.76 -7.88
C GLY A 130 -0.09 -2.43 -8.26
N GLY A 131 -0.79 -1.70 -7.39
CA GLY A 131 -2.14 -1.21 -7.65
C GLY A 131 -2.16 -0.16 -8.76
N THR A 132 -3.28 -0.03 -9.48
CA THR A 132 -3.45 0.94 -10.58
C THR A 132 -4.61 1.90 -10.28
N GLN A 133 -5.03 2.69 -11.27
CA GLN A 133 -6.22 3.54 -11.16
C GLN A 133 -7.55 2.79 -11.35
N GLN A 134 -7.49 1.54 -11.79
CA GLN A 134 -8.68 0.79 -12.25
C GLN A 134 -8.82 -0.58 -11.58
N ALA A 135 -7.73 -1.14 -11.08
CA ALA A 135 -7.71 -2.46 -10.45
C ALA A 135 -6.57 -2.56 -9.44
N GLY A 136 -6.74 -3.47 -8.49
CA GLY A 136 -5.67 -3.87 -7.59
C GLY A 136 -4.57 -4.64 -8.30
N GLY A 137 -3.40 -4.65 -7.66
CA GLY A 137 -2.24 -5.35 -8.18
C GLY A 137 -2.45 -6.85 -8.25
N ARG A 138 -1.90 -7.49 -9.29
CA ARG A 138 -1.96 -8.94 -9.47
C ARG A 138 -1.24 -9.64 -8.31
N ALA A 139 -1.84 -10.71 -7.80
CA ALA A 139 -1.19 -11.62 -6.86
C ALA A 139 0.13 -12.21 -7.40
N GLY A 140 1.11 -12.39 -6.51
CA GLY A 140 2.21 -13.32 -6.77
C GLY A 140 1.68 -14.75 -6.88
N GLY A 141 2.01 -15.43 -7.98
CA GLY A 141 1.52 -16.78 -8.29
C GLY A 141 2.27 -17.91 -7.57
N HIS A 142 2.04 -19.14 -8.02
CA HIS A 142 2.78 -20.33 -7.57
C HIS A 142 3.96 -20.62 -8.51
N TYR A 143 5.08 -21.13 -7.98
CA TYR A 143 6.07 -21.85 -8.80
C TYR A 143 5.92 -23.36 -8.63
N ASN A 144 6.37 -24.15 -9.62
CA ASN A 144 6.03 -25.57 -9.81
C ASN A 144 6.30 -26.53 -8.63
N ALA A 145 7.13 -26.17 -7.65
CA ALA A 145 7.45 -27.03 -6.50
C ALA A 145 6.82 -26.55 -5.18
N HIS A 146 6.05 -25.46 -5.21
CA HIS A 146 5.43 -24.85 -4.02
C HIS A 146 3.95 -25.18 -3.93
N THR A 147 3.54 -25.81 -2.83
CA THR A 147 2.20 -26.37 -2.64
C THR A 147 1.27 -25.47 -1.80
N CYS A 148 1.74 -24.29 -1.38
CA CYS A 148 0.94 -23.36 -0.59
C CYS A 148 0.14 -22.40 -1.46
N SER A 149 -0.82 -21.68 -0.87
CA SER A 149 -1.67 -20.71 -1.57
C SER A 149 -0.86 -19.53 -2.09
N ALA A 150 -1.06 -19.19 -3.37
CA ALA A 150 -0.59 -17.93 -3.94
C ALA A 150 -1.03 -16.73 -3.09
N GLY A 151 -0.34 -15.61 -3.26
CA GLY A 151 -0.84 -14.35 -2.76
C GLY A 151 -2.24 -14.04 -3.31
N SER A 152 -2.88 -13.02 -2.76
CA SER A 152 -4.15 -12.50 -3.27
C SER A 152 -3.94 -11.17 -4.00
N PRO A 153 -4.81 -10.83 -4.97
CA PRO A 153 -4.74 -9.53 -5.61
C PRO A 153 -5.11 -8.42 -4.62
N GLY A 154 -4.62 -7.22 -4.87
CA GLY A 154 -5.12 -6.03 -4.21
C GLY A 154 -6.57 -5.73 -4.62
N VAL A 155 -7.22 -4.85 -3.88
CA VAL A 155 -8.58 -4.37 -4.13
C VAL A 155 -8.66 -2.86 -3.93
N LEU A 156 -9.84 -2.27 -4.17
CA LEU A 156 -10.09 -0.87 -3.84
C LEU A 156 -9.79 -0.64 -2.35
N GLY A 157 -8.84 0.22 -2.03
CA GLY A 157 -8.49 0.57 -0.65
C GLY A 157 -7.61 -0.42 0.09
N GLY A 158 -7.41 -1.65 -0.39
CA GLY A 158 -6.74 -2.70 0.35
C GLY A 158 -5.68 -3.44 -0.47
N GLY A 159 -4.53 -3.70 0.12
CA GLY A 159 -3.50 -4.57 -0.45
C GLY A 159 -3.81 -6.06 -0.26
N GLY A 160 -3.25 -6.89 -1.13
CA GLY A 160 -3.41 -8.33 -1.09
C GLY A 160 -2.64 -8.99 0.05
N MET A 161 -3.18 -10.07 0.58
CA MET A 161 -2.46 -11.03 1.45
C MET A 161 -1.31 -11.69 0.69
N GLY A 162 -0.12 -11.74 1.28
CA GLY A 162 1.03 -12.49 0.73
C GLY A 162 0.87 -14.01 0.84
N ASP A 163 1.76 -14.76 0.18
CA ASP A 163 1.89 -16.20 0.38
C ASP A 163 2.29 -16.51 1.83
N GLY A 164 1.78 -17.60 2.38
CA GLY A 164 2.04 -17.97 3.78
C GLY A 164 3.40 -18.62 4.03
N ASN A 165 4.18 -18.85 2.98
CA ASN A 165 5.59 -19.16 3.04
C ASN A 165 6.41 -17.89 2.71
N ASP A 166 6.44 -16.97 3.67
CA ASP A 166 7.27 -15.76 3.66
C ASP A 166 6.99 -14.77 2.51
N GLY A 167 5.76 -14.73 1.98
CA GLY A 167 5.32 -13.74 1.00
C GLY A 167 4.90 -12.41 1.64
N GLY A 168 5.41 -11.30 1.10
CA GLY A 168 5.11 -9.96 1.60
C GLY A 168 3.65 -9.52 1.34
N GLY A 169 3.05 -8.79 2.28
CA GLY A 169 1.71 -8.22 2.09
C GLY A 169 1.71 -7.02 1.13
N GLY A 170 0.69 -6.87 0.28
CA GLY A 170 0.57 -5.72 -0.64
C GLY A 170 0.26 -4.41 0.10
N GLY A 171 0.72 -3.27 -0.41
CA GLY A 171 0.43 -1.96 0.15
C GLY A 171 -1.00 -1.48 -0.14
N GLY A 172 -1.59 -0.73 0.79
CA GLY A 172 -2.89 -0.07 0.59
C GLY A 172 -2.78 1.10 -0.40
N GLY A 173 -3.88 1.51 -1.04
CA GLY A 173 -3.85 2.62 -2.00
C GLY A 173 -5.24 2.99 -2.48
N TYR A 174 -5.35 3.74 -3.58
CA TYR A 174 -6.63 3.89 -4.25
C TYR A 174 -7.13 2.51 -4.66
N TYR A 175 -6.30 1.80 -5.42
CA TYR A 175 -6.25 0.35 -5.42
C TYR A 175 -4.93 -0.12 -4.80
N GLY A 176 -5.00 -1.14 -3.95
CA GLY A 176 -3.82 -1.71 -3.31
C GLY A 176 -3.01 -2.61 -4.23
N GLY A 177 -1.76 -2.87 -3.86
CA GLY A 177 -0.89 -3.83 -4.55
C GLY A 177 -1.24 -5.28 -4.23
N GLY A 178 -0.78 -6.21 -5.05
CA GLY A 178 -0.95 -7.65 -4.82
C GLY A 178 -0.03 -8.15 -3.71
N GLY A 179 -0.43 -9.22 -3.03
CA GLY A 179 0.47 -9.93 -2.12
C GLY A 179 1.55 -10.69 -2.87
N GLY A 180 2.73 -10.77 -2.28
CA GLY A 180 3.90 -11.49 -2.80
C GLY A 180 3.64 -12.99 -2.91
N ALA A 181 4.32 -13.62 -3.85
CA ALA A 181 4.47 -15.08 -3.91
C ALA A 181 5.36 -15.56 -2.75
N ASN A 182 5.65 -16.85 -2.69
CA ASN A 182 6.66 -17.38 -1.78
C ASN A 182 7.94 -16.55 -1.82
N ASN A 183 8.42 -16.11 -0.65
CA ASN A 183 9.61 -15.29 -0.44
C ASN A 183 9.65 -13.93 -1.16
N ALA A 184 8.71 -13.66 -2.07
CA ALA A 184 8.68 -12.47 -2.89
C ALA A 184 8.06 -11.27 -2.14
N GLY A 185 8.39 -10.07 -2.59
CA GLY A 185 7.79 -8.84 -2.08
C GLY A 185 6.33 -8.67 -2.50
N GLY A 186 5.54 -8.00 -1.67
CA GLY A 186 4.23 -7.47 -2.02
C GLY A 186 4.35 -6.19 -2.86
N GLY A 187 3.37 -5.91 -3.72
CA GLY A 187 3.33 -4.70 -4.54
C GLY A 187 2.84 -3.49 -3.75
N GLY A 188 3.24 -2.29 -4.14
CA GLY A 188 2.75 -1.04 -3.56
C GLY A 188 1.36 -0.65 -4.08
N GLY A 189 0.60 0.11 -3.28
CA GLY A 189 -0.68 0.66 -3.71
C GLY A 189 -0.51 1.94 -4.53
N SER A 190 -1.49 2.23 -5.39
CA SER A 190 -1.51 3.45 -6.19
C SER A 190 -1.92 4.68 -5.36
N SER A 191 -1.35 5.84 -5.69
CA SER A 191 -1.92 7.13 -5.30
C SER A 191 -3.03 7.55 -6.25
N TRP A 192 -3.89 8.46 -5.82
CA TRP A 192 -4.94 9.06 -6.65
C TRP A 192 -5.40 10.38 -6.08
N TRP A 193 -5.94 11.25 -6.92
CA TRP A 193 -6.72 12.41 -6.50
C TRP A 193 -7.92 12.56 -7.40
N ASP A 194 -8.98 13.17 -6.87
CA ASP A 194 -10.15 13.52 -7.64
C ASP A 194 -9.90 14.80 -8.44
N PRO A 195 -9.77 14.74 -9.78
CA PRO A 195 -9.48 15.94 -10.58
C PRO A 195 -10.64 16.95 -10.60
N GLN A 196 -11.85 16.56 -10.18
CA GLN A 196 -12.99 17.49 -10.07
C GLN A 196 -13.00 18.28 -8.76
N ARG A 197 -12.28 17.79 -7.73
CA ARG A 197 -12.29 18.38 -6.38
C ARG A 197 -10.92 18.90 -5.94
N VAL A 198 -9.84 18.33 -6.49
CA VAL A 198 -8.45 18.67 -6.19
C VAL A 198 -7.77 19.15 -7.47
N LEU A 199 -7.43 20.44 -7.50
CA LEU A 199 -6.74 21.07 -8.62
C LEU A 199 -5.23 20.92 -8.49
N PHE A 200 -4.52 20.99 -9.62
CA PHE A 200 -3.04 20.90 -9.67
C PHE A 200 -2.49 19.65 -8.96
N GLY A 201 -3.24 18.55 -9.03
CA GLY A 201 -2.87 17.31 -8.37
C GLY A 201 -1.64 16.64 -8.99
N GLY A 202 -0.84 16.01 -8.13
CA GLY A 202 0.35 15.28 -8.55
C GLY A 202 0.74 14.19 -7.57
N THR A 203 1.46 13.17 -8.04
CA THR A 203 1.86 12.00 -7.24
C THR A 203 3.30 11.60 -7.52
N LEU A 204 3.99 11.08 -6.50
CA LEU A 204 5.32 10.47 -6.64
C LEU A 204 5.34 9.11 -5.94
N SER A 205 6.14 8.18 -6.45
CA SER A 205 6.37 6.88 -5.82
C SER A 205 7.48 6.95 -4.77
N GLY A 206 7.38 6.14 -3.72
CA GLY A 206 8.48 5.86 -2.80
C GLY A 206 9.09 7.08 -2.09
N GLN A 207 8.26 7.88 -1.42
CA GLN A 207 8.65 9.13 -0.77
C GLN A 207 8.64 9.07 0.77
N ARG A 208 8.13 7.99 1.39
CA ARG A 208 7.92 7.94 2.84
C ARG A 208 8.37 6.64 3.50
N ALA A 209 9.30 6.80 4.43
CA ALA A 209 9.57 5.84 5.50
C ALA A 209 8.69 6.14 6.73
N GLY A 210 8.38 5.08 7.48
CA GLY A 210 7.57 5.06 8.68
C GLY A 210 6.07 5.09 8.40
N HIS A 211 5.33 5.56 9.39
CA HIS A 211 3.91 5.86 9.26
C HIS A 211 3.67 6.93 8.19
N GLY A 212 2.46 6.89 7.63
CA GLY A 212 1.97 7.93 6.74
C GLY A 212 1.91 9.29 7.41
N ARG A 213 1.64 10.31 6.60
CA ARG A 213 1.55 11.70 7.05
C ARG A 213 0.58 12.45 6.15
N LEU A 214 -0.12 13.43 6.70
CA LEU A 214 -0.91 14.37 5.92
C LEU A 214 -0.70 15.78 6.47
N GLU A 215 -0.48 16.73 5.57
CA GLU A 215 -0.34 18.15 5.85
C GLU A 215 -1.42 18.94 5.13
N ILE A 216 -1.93 19.95 5.80
CA ILE A 216 -2.82 20.95 5.22
C ILE A 216 -2.21 22.30 5.52
N SER A 217 -1.95 23.08 4.47
CA SER A 217 -1.47 24.46 4.57
C SER A 217 -2.46 25.41 3.91
N TRP A 218 -2.56 26.62 4.46
CA TRP A 218 -3.38 27.70 3.96
C TRP A 218 -2.63 29.01 4.14
N GLY A 219 -2.91 29.99 3.27
CA GLY A 219 -2.43 31.35 3.40
C GLY A 219 -3.57 32.29 3.78
N ASP A 220 -3.24 33.33 4.52
CA ASP A 220 -4.08 34.52 4.64
C ASP A 220 -3.76 35.39 3.41
N ASP A 221 -4.69 35.53 2.47
CA ASP A 221 -4.60 36.54 1.41
C ASP A 221 -4.71 37.96 2.00
#